data_AF-A0AAE1UYT2-F1
#
_entry.id   AF-A0AAE1UYT2-F1
#
_cell.length_a   1.000
_cell.length_b   1.000
_cell.length_c   1.000
_cell.angle_alpha   90.00
_cell.angle_beta   90.00
_cell.angle_gamma   90.00
#
_symmetry.space_group_name_H-M   'P 1'
#
loop_
_entity.id
_entity.type
_entity.pdbx_description
1 polymer ?
#
loop_
_entity_poly.entity_id
_entity_poly.type
_entity_poly.pdbx_seq_one_letter_code
_entity_poly.pdbx_strand_id
1 'polypeptide(L)'
;MSASAILGLPRPSTTGFPSGATRLPRLVIECSSRPQKKATAHHKKTRPRKTQAWDIKRGPTVYAPLPPLPPEWSFASDESGQPDSVGASDSNSNTKSQ
;
A
#
# COMPACT_ATOMS: atom_id res chain seq x y z
N MET A 1 34.50 -33.03 -35.20
CA MET A 1 33.68 -33.91 -34.34
C MET A 1 33.16 -33.02 -33.20
N SER A 2 31.87 -32.65 -33.19
CA SER A 2 30.75 -33.41 -32.55
C SER A 2 30.76 -33.23 -31.02
N ALA A 3 29.71 -32.85 -30.29
CA ALA A 3 28.30 -32.59 -30.58
C ALA A 3 27.69 -31.61 -29.54
N SER A 4 26.64 -30.91 -29.94
CA SER A 4 25.78 -30.06 -29.09
C SER A 4 24.74 -30.90 -28.35
N ALA A 5 24.42 -30.56 -27.10
CA ALA A 5 23.25 -31.07 -26.39
C ALA A 5 22.27 -29.92 -26.11
N ILE A 6 21.16 -29.92 -26.85
CA ILE A 6 20.03 -29.00 -26.72
C ILE A 6 19.11 -29.58 -25.64
N LEU A 7 19.03 -28.91 -24.49
CA LEU A 7 18.05 -29.22 -23.46
C LEU A 7 16.65 -28.83 -23.97
N GLY A 8 15.86 -29.84 -24.31
CA GLY A 8 14.45 -29.69 -24.68
C GLY A 8 13.61 -29.26 -23.48
N LEU A 9 13.23 -27.99 -23.45
CA LEU A 9 12.04 -27.55 -22.72
C LEU A 9 10.86 -27.51 -23.69
N PRO A 10 9.65 -27.96 -23.29
CA PRO A 10 8.45 -27.77 -24.08
C PRO A 10 8.16 -26.27 -24.23
N ARG A 11 8.32 -25.80 -25.46
CA ARG A 11 7.94 -24.47 -25.93
C ARG A 11 6.46 -24.23 -25.57
N PRO A 12 6.10 -23.19 -24.77
CA PRO A 12 4.69 -22.85 -24.64
C PRO A 12 4.19 -22.47 -26.03
N SER A 13 3.14 -23.14 -26.49
CA SER A 13 2.45 -22.80 -27.74
C SER A 13 2.00 -21.35 -27.64
N THR A 14 2.82 -20.47 -28.21
CA THR A 14 2.46 -19.08 -28.46
C THR A 14 1.46 -19.14 -29.60
N THR A 15 0.20 -19.42 -29.28
CA THR A 15 -0.91 -19.04 -30.15
C THR A 15 -0.84 -17.52 -30.19
N GLY A 16 -0.27 -17.01 -31.28
CA GLY A 16 -0.08 -15.59 -31.50
C GLY A 16 -1.39 -14.86 -31.28
N PHE A 17 -1.36 -13.84 -30.43
CA PHE A 17 -2.26 -12.71 -30.62
C PHE A 17 -1.66 -11.90 -31.77
N PRO A 18 -2.26 -11.89 -32.98
CA PRO A 18 -1.90 -10.87 -33.93
C PRO A 18 -2.40 -9.53 -33.40
N SER A 19 -1.46 -8.75 -32.93
CA SER A 19 -1.51 -7.29 -32.98
C SER A 19 -1.99 -6.87 -34.38
N GLY A 20 -3.06 -6.06 -34.42
CA GLY A 20 -3.37 -5.19 -35.57
C GLY A 20 -4.13 -5.83 -36.74
N ALA A 21 -5.46 -5.86 -36.68
CA ALA A 21 -6.28 -5.91 -37.89
C ALA A 21 -7.65 -5.23 -37.68
N THR A 22 -7.85 -4.16 -38.43
CA THR A 22 -9.14 -3.64 -38.92
C THR A 22 -10.16 -3.05 -37.93
N ARG A 23 -10.30 -1.72 -37.99
CA ARG A 23 -11.50 -0.96 -37.58
C ARG A 23 -12.63 -1.17 -38.58
N LEU A 24 -13.14 -2.40 -38.70
CA LEU A 24 -14.46 -2.62 -39.31
C LEU A 24 -15.50 -2.50 -38.19
N PRO A 25 -16.66 -1.87 -38.42
CA PRO A 25 -17.78 -2.02 -37.52
C PRO A 25 -18.21 -3.49 -37.60
N ARG A 26 -17.63 -4.33 -36.74
CA ARG A 26 -18.08 -5.70 -36.54
C ARG A 26 -19.49 -5.57 -35.98
N LEU A 27 -20.49 -5.79 -36.82
CA LEU A 27 -21.85 -6.04 -36.36
C LEU A 27 -21.71 -7.08 -35.25
N VAL A 28 -21.99 -6.66 -34.02
CA VAL A 28 -21.87 -7.50 -32.84
C VAL A 28 -22.98 -8.51 -32.99
N ILE A 29 -22.66 -9.67 -33.56
CA ILE A 29 -23.59 -10.79 -33.61
C ILE A 29 -23.84 -11.17 -32.15
N GLU A 30 -25.00 -10.75 -31.66
CA GLU A 30 -25.47 -11.03 -30.32
C GLU A 30 -25.97 -12.46 -30.28
N CYS A 31 -25.03 -13.40 -30.17
CA CYS A 31 -25.38 -14.76 -29.80
C CYS A 31 -25.85 -14.75 -28.34
N SER A 32 -27.08 -15.20 -28.07
CA SER A 32 -27.62 -15.48 -26.72
C SER A 32 -26.75 -16.43 -25.88
N SER A 33 -25.71 -17.00 -26.50
CA SER A 33 -24.69 -17.87 -25.94
C SER A 33 -23.83 -17.27 -24.82
N ARG A 34 -23.92 -15.97 -24.49
CA ARG A 34 -23.11 -15.36 -23.42
C ARG A 34 -23.73 -15.60 -22.03
N PRO A 35 -23.16 -16.46 -21.17
CA PRO A 35 -23.72 -16.71 -19.84
C PRO A 35 -23.60 -15.48 -18.92
N GLN A 36 -24.63 -15.25 -18.10
CA GLN A 36 -24.65 -14.11 -17.16
C GLN A 36 -23.83 -14.41 -15.90
N LYS A 37 -23.08 -13.39 -15.42
CA LYS A 37 -22.43 -13.45 -14.11
C LYS A 37 -23.46 -13.21 -13.01
N LYS A 38 -23.68 -14.20 -12.15
CA LYS A 38 -24.54 -14.13 -10.96
C LYS A 38 -23.75 -14.53 -9.71
N ALA A 39 -24.39 -14.41 -8.54
CA ALA A 39 -23.84 -14.79 -7.24
C ALA A 39 -22.42 -14.19 -7.01
N THR A 40 -21.47 -14.99 -6.52
CA THR A 40 -20.12 -14.53 -6.20
C THR A 40 -19.30 -14.12 -7.43
N ALA A 41 -19.60 -14.69 -8.60
CA ALA A 41 -18.95 -14.31 -9.85
C ALA A 41 -19.30 -12.86 -10.24
N HIS A 42 -20.51 -12.41 -9.89
CA HIS A 42 -20.90 -11.00 -10.04
C HIS A 42 -20.10 -10.12 -9.09
N HIS A 43 -20.07 -10.43 -7.78
CA HIS A 43 -19.35 -9.63 -6.77
C HIS A 43 -17.85 -9.49 -7.10
N LYS A 44 -17.21 -10.58 -7.53
CA LYS A 44 -15.80 -10.55 -7.95
C LYS A 44 -15.56 -9.59 -9.13
N LYS A 45 -16.52 -9.48 -10.04
CA LYS A 45 -16.41 -8.66 -11.26
C LYS A 45 -16.72 -7.19 -10.99
N THR A 46 -17.72 -6.88 -10.18
CA THR A 46 -18.22 -5.50 -9.99
C THR A 46 -17.72 -4.83 -8.72
N ARG A 47 -16.98 -5.53 -7.84
CA ARG A 47 -16.44 -4.90 -6.64
C ARG A 47 -15.60 -3.66 -6.98
N PRO A 48 -15.79 -2.54 -6.26
CA PRO A 48 -14.95 -1.36 -6.44
C PRO A 48 -13.47 -1.68 -6.19
N ARG A 49 -12.60 -1.18 -7.07
CA ARG A 49 -11.14 -1.32 -6.97
C ARG A 49 -10.49 -0.09 -7.56
N LYS A 50 -9.41 0.36 -6.92
CA LYS A 50 -8.46 1.27 -7.56
C LYS A 50 -7.67 0.48 -8.61
N THR A 51 -7.77 0.88 -9.86
CA THR A 51 -7.04 0.25 -10.98
C THR A 51 -5.77 1.01 -11.32
N GLN A 52 -5.78 2.32 -11.13
CA GLN A 52 -4.67 3.19 -11.52
C GLN A 52 -3.56 3.16 -10.48
N ALA A 53 -2.34 2.84 -10.92
CA ALA A 53 -1.17 2.68 -10.06
C ALA A 53 -0.85 3.95 -9.24
N TRP A 54 -1.10 5.14 -9.81
CA TRP A 54 -0.86 6.40 -9.11
C TRP A 54 -1.82 6.60 -7.94
N ASP A 55 -3.09 6.17 -8.05
CA ASP A 55 -4.10 6.29 -6.98
C ASP A 55 -3.92 5.22 -5.90
N ILE A 56 -3.37 4.05 -6.26
CA ILE A 56 -3.01 3.00 -5.31
C ILE A 56 -1.83 3.45 -4.44
N LYS A 57 -0.85 4.18 -5.01
CA LYS A 57 0.37 4.60 -4.32
C LYS A 57 0.21 5.86 -3.46
N ARG A 58 -0.97 6.48 -3.41
CA ARG A 58 -1.21 7.63 -2.54
C ARG A 58 -1.30 7.17 -1.09
N GLY A 59 -0.58 7.88 -0.21
CA GLY A 59 -0.69 7.75 1.23
C GLY A 59 -1.10 9.08 1.88
N PRO A 60 -1.21 9.13 3.22
CA PRO A 60 -1.37 10.37 3.96
C PRO A 60 -0.24 11.35 3.64
N THR A 61 -0.55 12.65 3.65
CA THR A 61 0.47 13.70 3.53
C THR A 61 1.25 13.81 4.85
N VAL A 62 2.57 13.92 4.76
CA VAL A 62 3.45 14.08 5.93
C VAL A 62 3.75 15.56 6.10
N TYR A 63 3.32 16.12 7.23
CA TYR A 63 3.66 17.49 7.64
C TYR A 63 4.87 17.49 8.56
N ALA A 64 5.57 18.62 8.62
CA ALA A 64 6.61 18.83 9.61
C ALA A 64 6.01 18.75 11.03
N PRO A 65 6.74 18.18 12.00
CA PRO A 65 6.30 18.18 13.39
C PRO A 65 6.15 19.62 13.88
N LEU A 66 5.10 19.86 14.64
CA LEU A 66 4.83 21.16 15.23
C LEU A 66 5.94 21.50 16.24
N PRO A 67 6.39 22.77 16.35
CA PRO A 67 7.26 23.17 17.44
C PRO A 67 6.63 22.82 18.81
N PRO A 68 7.45 22.65 19.86
CA PRO A 68 6.94 22.35 21.19
C PRO A 68 5.98 23.47 21.60
N LEU A 69 4.74 23.06 21.85
CA LEU A 69 3.70 23.98 22.30
C LEU A 69 3.95 24.36 23.75
N PRO A 70 3.62 25.60 24.16
CA PRO A 70 3.62 25.96 25.56
C PRO A 70 2.62 25.09 26.35
N PRO A 71 2.77 25.00 27.68
CA PRO A 71 1.77 24.34 28.52
C PRO A 71 0.41 25.03 28.35
N GLU A 72 -0.66 24.23 28.30
CA GLU A 72 -2.04 24.71 28.10
C GLU A 72 -2.47 25.69 29.20
N TRP A 73 -1.97 25.49 30.41
CA TRP A 73 -2.17 26.37 31.56
C TRP A 73 -1.00 26.24 32.53
N SER A 74 -0.71 27.30 33.27
CA SER A 74 0.30 27.32 34.33
C SER A 74 -0.27 28.09 35.52
N PHE A 75 -0.09 27.57 36.73
CA PHE A 75 -0.45 28.29 37.94
C PHE A 75 0.54 29.44 38.14
N ALA A 76 0.05 30.67 38.25
CA ALA A 76 0.85 31.77 38.73
C ALA A 76 1.14 31.50 40.22
N SER A 77 2.41 31.25 40.58
CA SER A 77 2.77 31.20 41.99
C SER A 77 2.53 32.59 42.60
N ASP A 78 1.64 32.67 43.58
CA ASP A 78 1.61 33.81 44.49
C ASP A 78 2.97 33.86 45.20
N GLU A 79 3.76 34.92 44.96
CA GLU A 79 5.06 35.16 45.59
C GLU A 79 4.85 35.51 47.07
N SER A 80 4.45 34.52 47.87
CA SER A 80 4.51 34.55 49.32
C SER A 80 4.95 33.18 49.85
N GLY A 81 6.23 32.85 49.68
CA GLY A 81 6.91 31.87 50.55
C GLY A 81 7.78 30.81 49.87
N GLN A 82 9.08 31.13 49.77
CA GLN A 82 10.25 30.24 49.93
C GLN A 82 10.61 29.18 48.86
N PRO A 83 11.88 29.14 48.39
CA PRO A 83 12.41 28.07 47.55
C PRO A 83 12.94 26.89 48.37
N ASP A 84 12.29 25.73 48.29
CA ASP A 84 12.89 24.46 48.74
C ASP A 84 13.53 23.72 47.56
N SER A 85 14.85 23.68 47.59
CA SER A 85 15.68 22.87 46.72
C SER A 85 15.39 21.39 46.95
N VAL A 86 14.88 20.69 45.93
CA VAL A 86 14.91 19.23 45.89
C VAL A 86 15.56 18.80 44.58
N GLY A 87 16.90 18.75 44.62
CA GLY A 87 17.66 17.95 43.68
C GLY A 87 17.50 16.48 44.05
N ALA A 88 16.60 15.77 43.37
CA ALA A 88 16.51 14.32 43.41
C ALA A 88 17.22 13.76 42.17
N SER A 89 18.49 13.42 42.33
CA SER A 89 19.24 12.61 41.39
C SER A 89 18.88 11.13 41.58
N ASP A 90 18.14 10.55 40.64
CA ASP A 90 17.94 9.10 40.53
C ASP A 90 18.48 8.60 39.18
N SER A 91 19.74 8.16 39.19
CA SER A 91 20.37 7.42 38.10
C SER A 91 20.18 5.93 38.36
N ASN A 92 19.13 5.30 37.83
CA ASN A 92 18.97 3.84 37.91
C ASN A 92 19.35 3.18 36.58
N SER A 93 20.61 2.78 36.42
CA SER A 93 21.08 1.95 35.32
C SER A 93 20.89 0.47 35.66
N ASN A 94 19.76 -0.11 35.29
CA ASN A 94 19.56 -1.55 35.37
C ASN A 94 20.10 -2.22 34.11
N THR A 95 21.38 -2.61 34.12
CA THR A 95 21.98 -3.49 33.11
C THR A 95 21.78 -4.95 33.54
N LYS A 96 20.83 -5.65 32.92
CA LYS A 96 20.65 -7.09 33.07
C LYS A 96 21.51 -7.82 32.04
N SER A 97 22.57 -8.47 32.52
CA SER A 97 23.32 -9.52 31.85
C SER A 97 23.00 -10.86 32.52
N GLN A 98 23.09 -11.94 31.73
CA GLN A 98 22.80 -13.35 32.01
C GLN A 98 21.37 -13.79 31.66
#